data_AF-A0A956G5R9-F1
#
_entry.id   AF-A0A956G5R9-F1
#
_cell.length_a   1.000
_cell.length_b   1.000
_cell.length_c   1.000
_cell.angle_alpha   90.00
_cell.angle_beta   90.00
_cell.angle_gamma   90.00
#
_symmetry.space_group_name_H-M   'P 1'
#
loop_
_entity.id
_entity.type
_entity.pdbx_description
1 polymer ?
#
loop_
_entity_poly.entity_id
_entity_poly.type
_entity_poly.pdbx_seq_one_letter_code
_entity_poly.pdbx_strand_id
1 'polypeptide(L)'
;GDMQQYFIEKGIRNYYSVSISGYHIAEAGANPISQLAFTLANGFTYVEYYLARGMKIDDFAPNLSFFFSNGLDPEYSVIGRVARRIWAVAMREIYGGNERSQKLKYHIQTSGRSLHAQEIDFNDIRTTLQALLAIYDNCNSLHTNAYDEAITTPTEESVRRALAIQLILTREFGVAFNENPNQGAFIIDDLTELVEEAVLAEFDRLSDRGGVLGAMERMYQRTKIQEESLHYERLKHSGELPVIGVNTFLNESARYDEETTIELIRSSEDEKQDQLDRLQSFHSRHAAGADEARAQLKRAALARDNVFDALMNAVQHLSLGQITEALYQVGGMYRRSM
;
A
#
# COMPACT_ATOMS: atom_id res chain seq x y z
N GLY A 1 -2.92 2.29 17.51
CA GLY A 1 -2.99 1.93 18.94
C GLY A 1 -4.42 2.07 19.43
N ASP A 2 -4.87 3.31 19.63
CA ASP A 2 -6.20 3.62 20.19
C ASP A 2 -7.37 3.01 19.39
N MET A 3 -7.31 3.10 18.07
CA MET A 3 -8.30 2.46 17.20
C MET A 3 -8.32 0.92 17.34
N GLN A 4 -7.14 0.28 17.42
CA GLN A 4 -7.06 -1.17 17.61
C GLN A 4 -7.59 -1.58 18.99
N GLN A 5 -7.28 -0.80 20.04
CA GLN A 5 -7.84 -1.02 21.37
C GLN A 5 -9.37 -0.94 21.35
N TYR A 6 -9.92 0.10 20.72
CA TYR A 6 -11.36 0.27 20.56
C TYR A 6 -11.99 -0.92 19.81
N PHE A 7 -11.32 -1.45 18.77
CA PHE A 7 -11.79 -2.62 18.05
C PHE A 7 -11.87 -3.86 18.94
N ILE A 8 -10.84 -4.11 19.75
CA ILE A 8 -10.82 -5.24 20.68
C ILE A 8 -11.96 -5.11 21.71
N GLU A 9 -12.06 -3.94 22.35
CA GLU A 9 -13.06 -3.66 23.39
C GLU A 9 -14.50 -3.73 22.88
N LYS A 10 -14.74 -3.32 21.62
CA LYS A 10 -16.06 -3.39 20.97
C LYS A 10 -16.31 -4.68 20.18
N GLY A 11 -15.34 -5.60 20.13
CA GLY A 11 -15.47 -6.87 19.39
C GLY A 11 -15.53 -6.72 17.86
N ILE A 12 -14.91 -5.69 17.29
CA ILE A 12 -14.86 -5.43 15.84
C ILE A 12 -13.81 -6.34 15.20
N ARG A 13 -14.27 -7.43 14.57
CA ARG A 13 -13.41 -8.52 14.03
C ARG A 13 -13.35 -8.61 12.50
N ASN A 14 -14.18 -7.84 11.81
CA ASN A 14 -14.36 -7.91 10.36
C ASN A 14 -13.90 -6.63 9.65
N TYR A 15 -13.14 -5.78 10.33
CA TYR A 15 -12.53 -4.58 9.76
C TYR A 15 -11.02 -4.64 10.04
N TYR A 16 -10.22 -4.49 9.00
CA TYR A 16 -8.77 -4.42 9.14
C TYR A 16 -8.39 -3.00 9.61
N SER A 17 -7.83 -2.89 10.81
CA SER A 17 -7.52 -1.58 11.41
C SER A 17 -6.32 -0.92 10.74
N VAL A 18 -5.41 -1.71 10.16
CA VAL A 18 -4.23 -1.23 9.46
C VAL A 18 -3.99 -2.10 8.23
N SER A 19 -3.76 -1.44 7.09
CA SER A 19 -3.18 -2.07 5.90
C SER A 19 -1.70 -1.69 5.82
N ILE A 20 -0.83 -2.60 6.23
CA ILE A 20 0.63 -2.43 6.26
C ILE A 20 1.13 -2.49 4.82
N SER A 21 1.54 -1.34 4.28
CA SER A 21 1.72 -1.17 2.84
C SER A 21 3.18 -0.99 2.42
N GLY A 22 3.56 -1.78 1.42
CA GLY A 22 4.78 -1.65 0.61
C GLY A 22 4.55 -1.00 -0.75
N TYR A 23 3.31 -0.94 -1.23
CA TYR A 23 2.99 -0.36 -2.54
C TYR A 23 3.66 1.01 -2.73
N HIS A 24 3.41 1.94 -1.81
CA HIS A 24 3.96 3.30 -1.84
C HIS A 24 5.50 3.34 -1.73
N ILE A 25 6.11 2.36 -1.06
CA ILE A 25 7.56 2.24 -0.94
C ILE A 25 8.16 1.85 -2.30
N ALA A 26 7.53 0.90 -3.00
CA ALA A 26 7.94 0.48 -4.34
C ALA A 26 7.71 1.56 -5.39
N GLU A 27 6.55 2.23 -5.38
CA GLU A 27 6.26 3.32 -6.31
C GLU A 27 7.24 4.51 -6.14
N ALA A 28 7.77 4.72 -4.93
CA ALA A 28 8.85 5.69 -4.68
C ALA A 28 10.21 5.25 -5.24
N GLY A 29 10.39 3.96 -5.56
CA GLY A 29 11.57 3.40 -6.23
C GLY A 29 12.33 2.33 -5.49
N ALA A 30 11.75 1.78 -4.42
CA ALA A 30 12.30 0.59 -3.82
C ALA A 30 12.21 -0.59 -4.80
N ASN A 31 13.27 -1.40 -4.86
CA ASN A 31 13.21 -2.70 -5.52
C ASN A 31 12.32 -3.69 -4.71
N PRO A 32 11.98 -4.87 -5.25
CA PRO A 32 11.06 -5.82 -4.60
C PRO A 32 11.53 -6.28 -3.23
N ILE A 33 12.85 -6.47 -3.04
CA ILE A 33 13.44 -6.89 -1.76
C ILE A 33 13.25 -5.80 -0.70
N SER A 34 13.61 -4.56 -1.02
CA SER A 34 13.45 -3.41 -0.13
C SER A 34 11.99 -3.15 0.20
N GLN A 35 11.10 -3.24 -0.78
CA GLN A 35 9.66 -3.17 -0.55
C GLN A 35 9.22 -4.23 0.49
N LEU A 36 9.51 -5.50 0.23
CA LEU A 36 9.03 -6.59 1.05
C LEU A 36 9.59 -6.50 2.48
N ALA A 37 10.90 -6.28 2.61
CA ALA A 37 11.57 -6.16 3.89
C ALA A 37 11.04 -4.98 4.71
N PHE A 38 10.97 -3.77 4.14
CA PHE A 38 10.47 -2.62 4.89
C PHE A 38 9.00 -2.80 5.31
N THR A 39 8.19 -3.43 4.47
CA THR A 39 6.77 -3.67 4.77
C THR A 39 6.60 -4.66 5.92
N LEU A 40 7.29 -5.81 5.88
CA LEU A 40 7.22 -6.78 6.96
C LEU A 40 7.82 -6.25 8.26
N ALA A 41 8.93 -5.52 8.19
CA ALA A 41 9.53 -4.87 9.36
C ALA A 41 8.59 -3.84 10.00
N ASN A 42 7.89 -3.03 9.19
CA ASN A 42 6.83 -2.13 9.66
C ASN A 42 5.69 -2.92 10.33
N GLY A 43 5.30 -4.06 9.74
CA GLY A 43 4.29 -4.95 10.32
C GLY A 43 4.69 -5.50 11.69
N PHE A 44 5.91 -6.04 11.83
CA PHE A 44 6.42 -6.49 13.12
C PHE A 44 6.58 -5.35 14.13
N THR A 45 6.89 -4.13 13.67
CA THR A 45 6.91 -2.94 14.56
C THR A 45 5.52 -2.64 15.11
N TYR A 46 4.45 -2.78 14.32
CA TYR A 46 3.08 -2.66 14.83
C TYR A 46 2.73 -3.77 15.82
N VAL A 47 3.17 -5.01 15.57
CA VAL A 47 2.98 -6.14 16.50
C VAL A 47 3.62 -5.83 17.84
N GLU A 48 4.90 -5.45 17.86
CA GLU A 48 5.63 -5.08 19.08
C GLU A 48 4.98 -3.90 19.79
N TYR A 49 4.55 -2.88 19.05
CA TYR A 49 3.85 -1.72 19.60
C TYR A 49 2.52 -2.10 20.28
N TYR A 50 1.75 -3.02 19.71
CA TYR A 50 0.49 -3.47 20.30
C TYR A 50 0.70 -4.40 21.50
N LEU A 51 1.72 -5.27 21.46
CA LEU A 51 2.14 -6.08 22.60
C LEU A 51 2.62 -5.21 23.78
N ALA A 52 3.41 -4.17 23.50
CA ALA A 52 3.86 -3.21 24.52
C ALA A 52 2.69 -2.42 25.16
N ARG A 53 1.55 -2.32 24.47
CA ARG A 53 0.30 -1.77 25.03
C ARG A 53 -0.54 -2.79 25.79
N GLY A 54 -0.09 -4.03 25.94
CA GLY A 54 -0.78 -5.10 26.67
C GLY A 54 -1.88 -5.82 25.88
N MET A 55 -1.96 -5.64 24.57
CA MET A 55 -2.89 -6.39 23.72
C MET A 55 -2.36 -7.79 23.47
N LYS A 56 -3.22 -8.82 23.46
CA LYS A 56 -2.79 -10.18 23.12
C LYS A 56 -2.63 -10.32 21.61
N ILE A 57 -1.64 -11.10 21.18
CA ILE A 57 -1.33 -11.31 19.75
C ILE A 57 -2.58 -11.69 18.93
N ASP A 58 -3.38 -12.61 19.47
CA ASP A 58 -4.56 -13.15 18.79
C ASP A 58 -5.76 -12.19 18.74
N ASP A 59 -5.73 -11.10 19.51
CA ASP A 59 -6.79 -10.09 19.51
C ASP A 59 -6.64 -9.10 18.34
N PHE A 60 -5.44 -8.97 17.77
CA PHE A 60 -5.16 -7.98 16.71
C PHE A 60 -4.49 -8.54 15.45
N ALA A 61 -3.67 -9.58 15.54
CA ALA A 61 -2.96 -10.10 14.35
C ALA A 61 -3.93 -10.51 13.22
N PRO A 62 -5.10 -11.13 13.49
CA PRO A 62 -6.09 -11.40 12.44
C PRO A 62 -6.73 -10.18 11.76
N ASN A 63 -6.56 -8.99 12.36
CA ASN A 63 -7.05 -7.70 11.85
C ASN A 63 -5.95 -6.89 11.14
N LEU A 64 -4.76 -7.47 10.95
CA LEU A 64 -3.71 -6.89 10.11
C LEU A 64 -3.91 -7.34 8.65
N SER A 65 -3.87 -6.37 7.76
CA SER A 65 -3.86 -6.55 6.31
C SER A 65 -2.53 -6.07 5.76
N PHE A 66 -2.09 -6.63 4.63
CA PHE A 66 -0.90 -6.18 3.91
C PHE A 66 -1.24 -5.68 2.52
N PHE A 67 -0.39 -4.82 1.96
CA PHE A 67 -0.58 -4.27 0.62
C PHE A 67 0.74 -4.10 -0.13
N PHE A 68 0.92 -4.86 -1.21
CA PHE A 68 2.14 -4.86 -2.03
C PHE A 68 1.89 -4.33 -3.46
N SER A 69 2.94 -3.81 -4.09
CA SER A 69 3.03 -3.57 -5.54
C SER A 69 3.60 -4.80 -6.23
N ASN A 70 3.13 -5.08 -7.46
CA ASN A 70 3.72 -6.08 -8.36
C ASN A 70 4.28 -5.40 -9.61
N GLY A 71 5.59 -5.49 -9.82
CA GLY A 71 6.28 -5.00 -11.02
C GLY A 71 6.74 -6.14 -11.94
N LEU A 72 7.76 -5.85 -12.75
CA LEU A 72 8.29 -6.78 -13.77
C LEU A 72 9.55 -7.53 -13.32
N ASP A 73 10.18 -7.11 -12.22
CA ASP A 73 11.34 -7.78 -11.64
C ASP A 73 10.99 -9.23 -11.22
N PRO A 74 11.93 -10.20 -11.37
CA PRO A 74 11.67 -11.61 -11.10
C PRO A 74 11.09 -11.88 -9.71
N GLU A 75 11.58 -11.17 -8.69
CA GLU A 75 11.23 -11.36 -7.28
C GLU A 75 9.75 -11.14 -6.99
N TYR A 76 9.05 -10.36 -7.82
CA TYR A 76 7.60 -10.18 -7.72
C TYR A 76 6.81 -11.48 -7.93
N SER A 77 7.38 -12.47 -8.62
CA SER A 77 6.76 -13.79 -8.77
C SER A 77 6.64 -14.58 -7.46
N VAL A 78 7.41 -14.21 -6.43
CA VAL A 78 7.48 -14.90 -5.13
C VAL A 78 7.24 -13.98 -3.92
N ILE A 79 6.88 -12.71 -4.14
CA ILE A 79 6.75 -11.73 -3.05
C ILE A 79 5.71 -12.15 -2.00
N GLY A 80 4.57 -12.69 -2.44
CA GLY A 80 3.45 -13.07 -1.57
C GLY A 80 3.74 -14.34 -0.76
N ARG A 81 4.29 -15.38 -1.39
CA ARG A 81 4.68 -16.63 -0.71
C ARG A 81 5.80 -16.41 0.30
N VAL A 82 6.80 -15.58 0.01
CA VAL A 82 7.83 -15.22 0.99
C VAL A 82 7.22 -14.45 2.16
N ALA A 83 6.38 -13.43 1.88
CA ALA A 83 5.68 -12.69 2.94
C ALA A 83 4.87 -13.62 3.86
N ARG A 84 4.10 -14.55 3.29
CA ARG A 84 3.32 -15.54 4.05
C ARG A 84 4.20 -16.45 4.90
N ARG A 85 5.32 -16.95 4.34
CA ARG A 85 6.22 -17.88 5.04
C ARG A 85 6.89 -17.21 6.24
N ILE A 86 7.51 -16.05 6.04
CA ILE A 86 8.16 -15.28 7.10
C ILE A 86 7.15 -14.94 8.21
N TRP A 87 5.98 -14.43 7.85
CA TRP A 87 4.96 -14.06 8.82
C TRP A 87 4.44 -15.27 9.61
N ALA A 88 4.10 -16.37 8.94
CA ALA A 88 3.55 -17.55 9.60
C ALA A 88 4.55 -18.15 10.60
N VAL A 89 5.82 -18.25 10.21
CA VAL A 89 6.89 -18.76 11.10
C VAL A 89 7.10 -17.82 12.28
N ALA A 90 7.24 -16.52 12.05
CA ALA A 90 7.43 -15.55 13.14
C ALA A 90 6.25 -15.55 14.11
N MET A 91 5.01 -15.51 13.61
CA MET A 91 3.81 -15.56 14.44
C MET A 91 3.73 -16.81 15.29
N ARG A 92 4.15 -17.97 14.76
CA ARG A 92 4.14 -19.25 15.48
C ARG A 92 5.27 -19.36 16.51
N GLU A 93 6.50 -19.14 16.07
CA GLU A 93 7.71 -19.46 16.85
C GLU A 93 8.10 -18.34 17.82
N ILE A 94 7.89 -17.08 17.44
CA ILE A 94 8.30 -15.92 18.25
C ILE A 94 7.13 -15.42 19.10
N TYR A 95 5.96 -15.24 18.49
CA TYR A 95 4.82 -14.60 19.15
C TYR A 95 3.79 -15.57 19.74
N GLY A 96 3.89 -16.88 19.45
CA GLY A 96 2.96 -17.89 19.95
C GLY A 96 1.51 -17.71 19.50
N GLY A 97 1.29 -17.06 18.35
CA GLY A 97 -0.03 -16.79 17.79
C GLY A 97 -0.73 -18.03 17.23
N ASN A 98 -2.05 -18.04 17.28
CA ASN A 98 -2.86 -19.14 16.77
C ASN A 98 -2.82 -19.25 15.22
N GLU A 99 -3.45 -20.30 14.68
CA GLU A 99 -3.50 -20.57 13.24
C GLU A 99 -4.04 -19.39 12.41
N ARG A 100 -4.98 -18.62 12.94
CA ARG A 100 -5.55 -17.47 12.25
C ARG A 100 -4.57 -16.29 12.23
N SER A 101 -3.82 -16.08 13.30
CA SER A 101 -2.78 -15.04 13.41
C SER A 101 -1.59 -15.30 12.47
N GLN A 102 -1.32 -16.57 12.16
CA GLN A 102 -0.27 -16.99 11.22
C GLN A 102 -0.61 -16.73 9.74
N LYS A 103 -1.89 -16.50 9.40
CA LYS A 103 -2.34 -16.32 8.01
C LYS A 103 -2.24 -14.86 7.58
N LEU A 104 -1.10 -14.48 7.00
CA LEU A 104 -0.93 -13.17 6.36
C LEU A 104 -1.86 -13.06 5.15
N LYS A 105 -2.72 -12.05 5.15
CA LYS A 105 -3.59 -11.72 4.03
C LYS A 105 -3.12 -10.42 3.39
N TYR A 106 -3.14 -10.37 2.07
CA TYR A 106 -2.64 -9.20 1.36
C TYR A 106 -3.44 -8.86 0.11
N HIS A 107 -3.46 -7.57 -0.18
CA HIS A 107 -3.85 -7.00 -1.46
C HIS A 107 -2.59 -6.79 -2.32
N ILE A 108 -2.70 -7.02 -3.62
CA ILE A 108 -1.70 -6.60 -4.62
C ILE A 108 -2.33 -5.56 -5.54
N GLN A 109 -1.56 -4.54 -5.88
CA GLN A 109 -1.83 -3.66 -7.01
C GLN A 109 -0.68 -3.78 -8.00
N THR A 110 -0.99 -3.79 -9.30
CA THR A 110 0.05 -3.71 -10.36
C THR A 110 0.84 -2.41 -10.24
N SER A 111 2.09 -2.36 -10.69
CA SER A 111 2.95 -1.19 -10.47
C SER A 111 2.60 -0.05 -11.42
N GLY A 112 2.19 1.10 -10.86
CA GLY A 112 1.93 2.31 -11.65
C GLY A 112 3.19 2.89 -12.28
N ARG A 113 4.34 2.79 -11.60
CA ARG A 113 5.65 3.22 -12.10
C ARG A 113 6.11 2.46 -13.34
N SER A 114 5.63 1.22 -13.52
CA SER A 114 5.92 0.42 -14.71
C SER A 114 5.13 0.86 -15.94
N LEU A 115 4.11 1.71 -15.77
CA LEU A 115 3.27 2.22 -16.85
C LEU A 115 3.80 3.57 -17.33
N HIS A 116 3.71 3.82 -18.63
CA HIS A 116 4.36 4.95 -19.28
C HIS A 116 3.38 5.78 -20.09
N ALA A 117 3.66 7.08 -20.21
CA ALA A 117 2.85 8.00 -21.01
C ALA A 117 3.10 7.84 -22.51
N GLN A 118 4.27 7.31 -22.90
CA GLN A 118 4.56 6.89 -24.27
C GLN A 118 3.95 5.50 -24.52
N GLU A 119 3.33 5.32 -25.69
CA GLU A 119 2.75 4.04 -26.11
C GLU A 119 1.87 3.41 -25.02
N ILE A 120 0.88 4.20 -24.54
CA ILE A 120 0.03 3.82 -23.41
C ILE A 120 -0.67 2.46 -23.59
N ASP A 121 -0.93 2.03 -24.83
CA ASP A 121 -1.52 0.72 -25.11
C ASP A 121 -0.62 -0.45 -24.67
N PHE A 122 0.70 -0.26 -24.60
CA PHE A 122 1.62 -1.28 -24.09
C PHE A 122 1.46 -1.52 -22.59
N ASN A 123 0.82 -0.60 -21.87
CA ASN A 123 0.61 -0.73 -20.42
C ASN A 123 -0.31 -1.90 -20.07
N ASP A 124 -1.31 -2.22 -20.89
CA ASP A 124 -2.17 -3.39 -20.67
C ASP A 124 -1.38 -4.70 -20.68
N ILE A 125 -0.32 -4.78 -21.50
CA ILE A 125 0.55 -5.96 -21.58
C ILE A 125 1.32 -6.12 -20.27
N ARG A 126 1.90 -5.02 -19.76
CA ARG A 126 2.63 -5.00 -18.47
C ARG A 126 1.70 -5.38 -17.32
N THR A 127 0.53 -4.74 -17.24
CA THR A 127 -0.49 -5.02 -16.23
C THR A 127 -0.95 -6.47 -16.28
N THR A 128 -1.13 -7.05 -17.48
CA THR A 128 -1.54 -8.46 -17.64
C THR A 128 -0.52 -9.41 -17.04
N LEU A 129 0.78 -9.20 -17.28
CA LEU A 129 1.84 -10.04 -16.73
C LEU A 129 1.92 -9.90 -15.20
N GLN A 130 1.81 -8.68 -14.68
CA GLN A 130 1.84 -8.42 -13.24
C GLN A 130 0.64 -9.04 -12.51
N ALA A 131 -0.54 -8.95 -13.11
CA ALA A 131 -1.77 -9.58 -12.61
C ALA A 131 -1.67 -11.10 -12.62
N LEU A 132 -1.07 -11.68 -13.67
CA LEU A 132 -0.85 -13.12 -13.76
C LEU A 132 0.03 -13.63 -12.61
N LEU A 133 1.15 -12.94 -12.33
CA LEU A 133 2.03 -13.29 -11.20
C LEU A 133 1.28 -13.22 -9.86
N ALA A 134 0.46 -12.19 -9.66
CA ALA A 134 -0.32 -12.02 -8.44
C ALA A 134 -1.34 -13.16 -8.22
N ILE A 135 -2.03 -13.58 -9.30
CA ILE A 135 -2.99 -14.69 -9.26
C ILE A 135 -2.29 -16.03 -9.03
N TYR A 136 -1.20 -16.29 -9.75
CA TYR A 136 -0.42 -17.53 -9.59
C TYR A 136 0.16 -17.70 -8.19
N ASP A 137 0.53 -16.60 -7.53
CA ASP A 137 0.97 -16.62 -6.15
C ASP A 137 -0.17 -16.49 -5.13
N ASN A 138 -1.42 -16.71 -5.57
CA ASN A 138 -2.62 -16.82 -4.74
C ASN A 138 -2.86 -15.60 -3.83
N CYS A 139 -2.84 -14.40 -4.41
CA CYS A 139 -3.20 -13.16 -3.70
C CYS A 139 -4.64 -13.18 -3.19
N ASN A 140 -4.93 -12.48 -2.07
CA ASN A 140 -6.29 -12.42 -1.54
C ASN A 140 -7.17 -11.37 -2.21
N SER A 141 -6.55 -10.36 -2.83
CA SER A 141 -7.22 -9.27 -3.52
C SER A 141 -6.26 -8.64 -4.52
N LEU A 142 -6.77 -8.22 -5.68
CA LEU A 142 -5.98 -7.67 -6.79
C LEU A 142 -6.62 -6.40 -7.34
N HIS A 143 -5.80 -5.36 -7.53
CA HIS A 143 -6.11 -4.19 -8.35
C HIS A 143 -5.25 -4.23 -9.61
N THR A 144 -5.89 -4.09 -10.76
CA THR A 144 -5.24 -3.94 -12.07
C THR A 144 -5.35 -2.49 -12.49
N ASN A 145 -4.20 -1.88 -12.77
CA ASN A 145 -4.15 -0.50 -13.22
C ASN A 145 -4.64 -0.39 -14.66
N ALA A 146 -5.12 0.79 -15.01
CA ALA A 146 -5.62 1.08 -16.33
C ALA A 146 -4.49 1.57 -17.26
N TYR A 147 -4.65 1.38 -18.57
CA TYR A 147 -3.58 1.65 -19.53
C TYR A 147 -3.17 3.13 -19.58
N ASP A 148 -4.06 4.04 -19.20
CA ASP A 148 -3.88 5.49 -19.16
C ASP A 148 -3.43 6.05 -17.80
N GLU A 149 -3.05 5.18 -16.84
CA GLU A 149 -2.68 5.57 -15.47
C GLU A 149 -1.53 6.60 -15.41
N ALA A 150 -0.60 6.56 -16.36
CA ALA A 150 0.50 7.52 -16.44
C ALA A 150 0.05 8.96 -16.76
N ILE A 151 -1.21 9.14 -17.19
CA ILE A 151 -1.75 10.41 -17.68
C ILE A 151 -2.89 10.91 -16.78
N THR A 152 -3.85 10.05 -16.45
CA THR A 152 -5.09 10.47 -15.78
C THR A 152 -5.67 9.39 -14.89
N THR A 153 -6.64 9.75 -14.05
CA THR A 153 -7.47 8.76 -13.36
C THR A 153 -8.35 8.03 -14.39
N PRO A 154 -8.52 6.70 -14.26
CA PRO A 154 -9.16 5.88 -15.28
C PRO A 154 -10.54 6.37 -15.72
N THR A 155 -10.77 6.45 -17.03
CA THR A 155 -12.10 6.61 -17.63
C THR A 155 -12.94 5.33 -17.49
N GLU A 156 -14.25 5.38 -17.75
CA GLU A 156 -15.08 4.16 -17.73
C GLU A 156 -14.58 3.10 -18.71
N GLU A 157 -14.10 3.51 -19.89
CA GLU A 157 -13.52 2.61 -20.89
C GLU A 157 -12.23 1.98 -20.37
N SER A 158 -11.34 2.79 -19.81
CA SER A 158 -10.05 2.34 -19.28
C SER A 158 -10.21 1.37 -18.11
N VAL A 159 -11.16 1.65 -17.18
CA VAL A 159 -11.50 0.73 -16.08
C VAL A 159 -12.02 -0.60 -16.61
N ARG A 160 -12.80 -0.61 -17.69
CA ARG A 160 -13.30 -1.87 -18.28
C ARG A 160 -12.17 -2.73 -18.83
N ARG A 161 -11.16 -2.13 -19.49
CA ARG A 161 -9.94 -2.83 -19.94
C ARG A 161 -9.18 -3.42 -18.76
N ALA A 162 -8.93 -2.61 -17.73
CA ALA A 162 -8.23 -3.05 -16.52
C ALA A 162 -8.95 -4.22 -15.81
N LEU A 163 -10.28 -4.16 -15.70
CA LEU A 163 -11.08 -5.24 -15.12
C LEU A 163 -11.11 -6.49 -16.00
N ALA A 164 -11.15 -6.34 -17.32
CA ALA A 164 -11.14 -7.45 -18.27
C ALA A 164 -9.89 -8.32 -18.12
N ILE A 165 -8.73 -7.75 -17.79
CA ILE A 165 -7.50 -8.51 -17.49
C ILE A 165 -7.77 -9.57 -16.41
N GLN A 166 -8.35 -9.19 -15.27
CA GLN A 166 -8.65 -10.13 -14.19
C GLN A 166 -9.70 -11.17 -14.62
N LEU A 167 -10.71 -10.75 -15.38
CA LEU A 167 -11.75 -11.65 -15.86
C LEU A 167 -11.21 -12.70 -16.83
N ILE A 168 -10.38 -12.31 -17.80
CA ILE A 168 -9.76 -13.23 -18.75
C ILE A 168 -8.85 -14.21 -18.00
N LEU A 169 -8.00 -13.71 -17.11
CA LEU A 169 -7.09 -14.56 -16.34
C LEU A 169 -7.84 -15.56 -15.45
N THR A 170 -8.96 -15.18 -14.84
CA THR A 170 -9.70 -16.06 -13.91
C THR A 170 -10.79 -16.91 -14.57
N ARG A 171 -11.22 -16.61 -15.80
CA ARG A 171 -12.34 -17.28 -16.47
C ARG A 171 -11.96 -17.99 -17.77
N GLU A 172 -10.93 -17.53 -18.47
CA GLU A 172 -10.55 -18.05 -19.80
C GLU A 172 -9.17 -18.72 -19.78
N PHE A 173 -8.22 -18.20 -18.99
CA PHE A 173 -6.85 -18.68 -19.02
C PHE A 173 -6.68 -20.04 -18.33
N GLY A 174 -6.50 -21.08 -19.14
CA GLY A 174 -6.57 -22.49 -18.71
C GLY A 174 -5.68 -22.89 -17.52
N VAL A 175 -4.48 -22.31 -17.39
CA VAL A 175 -3.57 -22.66 -16.28
C VAL A 175 -4.07 -22.12 -14.94
N ALA A 176 -4.84 -21.02 -14.92
CA ALA A 176 -5.35 -20.43 -13.69
C ALA A 176 -6.48 -21.25 -13.02
N PHE A 177 -7.00 -22.30 -13.68
CA PHE A 177 -7.86 -23.28 -13.00
C PHE A 177 -7.09 -24.21 -12.05
N ASN A 178 -5.76 -24.26 -12.18
CA ASN A 178 -4.88 -24.79 -11.15
C ASN A 178 -4.57 -23.65 -10.15
N GLU A 179 -4.84 -23.87 -8.86
CA GLU A 179 -4.67 -22.86 -7.80
C GLU A 179 -3.26 -22.85 -7.18
N ASN A 180 -2.39 -23.81 -7.54
CA ASN A 180 -1.01 -23.87 -7.08
C ASN A 180 0.01 -24.13 -8.22
N PRO A 181 -0.08 -23.43 -9.38
CA PRO A 181 0.76 -23.70 -10.55
C PRO A 181 2.25 -23.42 -10.30
N ASN A 182 2.56 -22.56 -9.30
CA ASN A 182 3.92 -22.23 -8.90
C ASN A 182 4.62 -23.34 -8.09
N GLN A 183 3.90 -24.29 -7.49
CA GLN A 183 4.52 -25.30 -6.63
C GLN A 183 5.31 -26.34 -7.42
N GLY A 184 6.57 -26.56 -7.03
CA GLY A 184 7.48 -27.53 -7.65
C GLY A 184 8.25 -27.00 -8.86
N ALA A 185 8.07 -25.73 -9.23
CA ALA A 185 8.89 -25.09 -10.25
C ALA A 185 10.24 -24.69 -9.64
N PHE A 186 11.34 -25.25 -10.17
CA PHE A 186 12.70 -25.01 -9.64
C PHE A 186 13.03 -23.52 -9.47
N ILE A 187 12.72 -22.70 -10.48
CA ILE A 187 12.96 -21.26 -10.41
C ILE A 187 12.15 -20.56 -9.30
N ILE A 188 10.92 -21.00 -9.05
CA ILE A 188 10.10 -20.42 -7.98
C ILE A 188 10.64 -20.82 -6.62
N ASP A 189 11.02 -22.08 -6.43
CA ASP A 189 11.55 -22.56 -5.16
C ASP A 189 12.88 -21.87 -4.83
N ASP A 190 13.82 -21.84 -5.79
CA ASP A 190 15.12 -21.15 -5.63
C ASP A 190 14.94 -19.65 -5.35
N LEU A 191 14.07 -18.97 -6.13
CA LEU A 191 13.84 -17.54 -5.95
C LEU A 191 13.13 -17.25 -4.62
N THR A 192 12.25 -18.14 -4.14
CA THR A 192 11.62 -18.01 -2.82
C THR A 192 12.68 -18.02 -1.72
N GLU A 193 13.65 -18.92 -1.77
CA GLU A 193 14.75 -19.00 -0.79
C GLU A 193 15.65 -17.77 -0.87
N LEU A 194 16.06 -17.35 -2.07
CA LEU A 194 16.92 -16.18 -2.26
C LEU A 194 16.27 -14.88 -1.76
N VAL A 195 14.98 -14.68 -2.07
CA VAL A 195 14.23 -13.49 -1.64
C VAL A 195 14.01 -13.51 -0.14
N GLU A 196 13.68 -14.66 0.46
CA GLU A 196 13.53 -14.78 1.91
C GLU A 196 14.83 -14.43 2.65
N GLU A 197 15.96 -15.02 2.24
CA GLU A 197 17.27 -14.73 2.85
C GLU A 197 17.65 -13.25 2.71
N ALA A 198 17.42 -12.66 1.53
CA ALA A 198 17.71 -11.24 1.30
C ALA A 198 16.86 -10.31 2.19
N VAL A 199 15.59 -10.68 2.45
CA VAL A 199 14.71 -9.96 3.37
C VAL A 199 15.19 -10.08 4.82
N LEU A 200 15.58 -11.28 5.26
CA LEU A 200 16.11 -11.49 6.61
C LEU A 200 17.42 -10.70 6.83
N ALA A 201 18.32 -10.68 5.84
CA ALA A 201 19.52 -9.86 5.90
C ALA A 201 19.22 -8.34 5.97
N GLU A 202 18.11 -7.90 5.37
CA GLU A 202 17.64 -6.51 5.51
C GLU A 202 17.05 -6.24 6.91
N PHE A 203 16.41 -7.24 7.55
CA PHE A 203 15.98 -7.12 8.94
C PHE A 203 17.17 -6.92 9.89
N ASP A 204 18.27 -7.65 9.69
CA ASP A 204 19.48 -7.46 10.49
C ASP A 204 20.03 -6.03 10.35
N ARG A 205 20.07 -5.51 9.11
CA ARG A 205 20.48 -4.12 8.85
C ARG A 205 19.58 -3.09 9.56
N LEU A 206 18.27 -3.34 9.64
CA LEU A 206 17.35 -2.49 10.40
C LEU A 206 17.57 -2.63 11.91
N SER A 207 17.79 -3.86 12.40
CA SER A 207 18.01 -4.16 13.81
C SER A 207 19.27 -3.46 14.35
N ASP A 208 20.37 -3.49 13.60
CA ASP A 208 21.63 -2.77 13.89
C ASP A 208 21.46 -1.24 14.00
N ARG A 209 20.34 -0.72 13.48
CA ARG A 209 19.99 0.71 13.50
C ARG A 209 18.95 1.06 14.56
N GLY A 210 18.63 0.13 15.47
CA GLY A 210 17.63 0.33 16.51
C GLY A 210 16.21 0.02 16.02
N GLY A 211 16.07 -0.96 15.13
CA GLY A 211 14.80 -1.33 14.50
C GLY A 211 14.28 -0.26 13.54
N VAL A 212 13.01 -0.39 13.16
CA VAL A 212 12.37 0.51 12.17
C VAL A 212 12.42 1.97 12.60
N LEU A 213 12.09 2.27 13.87
CA LEU A 213 12.05 3.64 14.37
C LEU A 213 13.45 4.27 14.43
N GLY A 214 14.45 3.55 14.92
CA GLY A 214 15.84 4.04 14.92
C GLY A 214 16.41 4.21 13.52
N ALA A 215 16.06 3.31 12.59
CA ALA A 215 16.41 3.45 11.18
C ALA A 215 15.73 4.69 10.54
N MET A 216 14.49 4.99 10.91
CA MET A 216 13.78 6.20 10.46
C MET A 216 14.42 7.49 10.97
N GLU A 217 14.87 7.52 12.24
CA GLU A 217 15.60 8.66 12.79
C GLU A 217 16.90 8.96 12.03
N ARG A 218 17.55 7.90 11.53
CA ARG A 218 18.76 7.98 10.69
C ARG A 218 18.46 8.06 9.19
N MET A 219 17.19 8.20 8.80
CA MET A 219 16.74 8.30 7.41
C MET A 219 17.09 7.10 6.51
N TYR A 220 17.42 5.94 7.09
CA TYR A 220 17.98 4.81 6.35
C TYR A 220 17.05 4.32 5.23
N GLN A 221 15.79 4.04 5.54
CA GLN A 221 14.84 3.56 4.55
C GLN A 221 14.65 4.59 3.43
N ARG A 222 14.52 5.88 3.78
CA ARG A 222 14.32 6.96 2.80
C ARG A 222 15.52 7.10 1.86
N THR A 223 16.74 7.12 2.40
CA THR A 223 17.96 7.21 1.60
C THR A 223 18.08 6.00 0.67
N LYS A 224 17.87 4.78 1.17
CA LYS A 224 17.94 3.56 0.37
C LYS A 224 16.93 3.54 -0.78
N ILE A 225 15.68 3.94 -0.51
CA ILE A 225 14.64 4.07 -1.54
C ILE A 225 15.06 5.08 -2.63
N GLN A 226 15.64 6.22 -2.23
CA GLN A 226 16.10 7.24 -3.17
C GLN A 226 17.29 6.76 -4.01
N GLU A 227 18.23 6.03 -3.41
CA GLU A 227 19.37 5.43 -4.11
C GLU A 227 18.93 4.40 -5.16
N GLU A 228 18.00 3.51 -4.79
CA GLU A 228 17.41 2.52 -5.68
C GLU A 228 16.61 3.18 -6.82
N SER A 229 15.82 4.20 -6.50
CA SER A 229 15.08 5.00 -7.48
C SER A 229 16.02 5.67 -8.49
N LEU A 230 17.11 6.30 -8.01
CA LEU A 230 18.11 6.94 -8.87
C LEU A 230 18.87 5.91 -9.72
N HIS A 231 19.13 4.72 -9.17
CA HIS A 231 19.73 3.64 -9.95
C HIS A 231 18.83 3.22 -11.10
N TYR A 232 17.55 2.95 -10.84
CA TYR A 232 16.57 2.62 -11.87
C TYR A 232 16.47 3.70 -12.95
N GLU A 233 16.32 4.97 -12.58
CA GLU A 233 16.20 6.06 -13.57
C GLU A 233 17.47 6.22 -14.41
N ARG A 234 18.67 6.02 -13.82
CA ARG A 234 19.92 6.01 -14.58
C ARG A 234 19.97 4.90 -15.61
N LEU A 235 19.57 3.68 -15.25
CA LEU A 235 19.53 2.55 -16.20
C LEU A 235 18.49 2.76 -17.30
N LYS A 236 17.32 3.29 -16.94
CA LYS A 236 16.26 3.63 -17.90
C LYS A 236 16.71 4.71 -18.89
N HIS A 237 17.34 5.79 -18.42
CA HIS A 237 17.79 6.87 -19.29
C HIS A 237 19.01 6.50 -20.15
N SER A 238 19.92 5.68 -19.62
CA SER A 238 21.08 5.19 -20.39
C SER A 238 20.70 4.13 -21.43
N GLY A 239 19.56 3.45 -21.25
CA GLY A 239 19.12 2.34 -22.10
C GLY A 239 19.65 0.98 -21.67
N GLU A 240 20.45 0.91 -20.59
CA GLU A 240 20.91 -0.36 -20.01
C GLU A 240 19.75 -1.21 -19.49
N LEU A 241 18.69 -0.58 -18.99
CA LEU A 241 17.41 -1.23 -18.72
C LEU A 241 16.45 -0.96 -19.89
N PRO A 242 16.14 -1.97 -20.73
CA PRO A 242 15.27 -1.77 -21.88
C PRO A 242 13.82 -1.54 -21.45
N VAL A 243 13.23 -0.46 -21.96
CA VAL A 243 11.82 -0.11 -21.75
C VAL A 243 11.18 0.14 -23.11
N ILE A 244 10.39 -0.85 -23.54
CA ILE A 244 9.71 -0.88 -24.85
C ILE A 244 8.76 0.32 -25.00
N GLY A 245 8.94 1.09 -26.08
CA GLY A 245 8.17 2.31 -26.35
C GLY A 245 8.69 3.56 -25.64
N VAL A 246 9.76 3.45 -24.85
CA VAL A 246 10.34 4.59 -24.08
C VAL A 246 11.79 4.87 -24.44
N ASN A 247 12.67 3.88 -24.35
CA ASN A 247 14.09 4.03 -24.71
C ASN A 247 14.54 3.08 -25.84
N THR A 248 13.72 2.09 -26.19
CA THR A 248 13.93 1.15 -27.28
C THR A 248 12.59 0.77 -27.90
N PHE A 249 12.59 0.31 -29.16
CA PHE A 249 11.37 0.07 -29.95
C PHE A 249 10.44 1.31 -29.97
N LEU A 250 11.02 2.44 -30.37
CA LEU A 250 10.30 3.72 -30.44
C LEU A 250 9.44 3.77 -31.70
N ASN A 251 8.29 4.43 -31.60
CA ASN A 251 7.42 4.65 -32.74
C ASN A 251 7.89 5.85 -33.56
N GLU A 252 8.49 5.57 -34.72
CA GLU A 252 8.99 6.61 -35.64
C GLU A 252 7.88 7.51 -36.19
N SER A 253 6.63 7.04 -36.16
CA SER A 253 5.44 7.79 -36.61
C SER A 253 4.73 8.53 -35.49
N ALA A 254 5.12 8.31 -34.22
CA ALA A 254 4.50 8.98 -33.09
C ALA A 254 4.85 10.48 -33.10
N ARG A 255 3.83 11.31 -33.24
CA ARG A 255 3.94 12.75 -33.14
C ARG A 255 3.70 13.14 -31.68
N TYR A 256 4.70 12.93 -30.83
CA TYR A 256 4.62 13.29 -29.40
C TYR A 256 4.42 14.81 -29.17
N ASP A 257 4.65 15.62 -30.20
CA ASP A 257 4.38 17.07 -30.23
C ASP A 257 2.96 17.44 -30.71
N GLU A 258 2.14 16.47 -31.14
CA GLU A 258 0.73 16.71 -31.46
C GLU A 258 -0.16 16.53 -30.23
N GLU A 259 -1.05 17.51 -30.00
CA GLU A 259 -2.07 17.44 -28.94
C GLU A 259 -2.94 16.20 -29.14
N THR A 260 -2.65 15.14 -28.39
CA THR A 260 -3.51 13.98 -28.32
C THR A 260 -4.64 14.31 -27.34
N THR A 261 -5.88 14.37 -27.82
CA THR A 261 -7.05 14.59 -26.94
C THR A 261 -7.39 13.29 -26.23
N ILE A 262 -6.77 13.07 -25.06
CA ILE A 262 -7.16 12.02 -24.12
C ILE A 262 -8.21 12.61 -23.17
N GLU A 263 -9.30 11.88 -22.94
CA GLU A 263 -10.32 12.29 -21.98
C GLU A 263 -9.72 12.31 -20.57
N LEU A 264 -9.76 13.48 -19.91
CA LEU A 264 -9.25 13.64 -18.55
C LEU A 264 -10.42 13.68 -17.57
N ILE A 265 -10.42 12.75 -16.62
CA ILE A 265 -11.34 12.80 -15.49
C ILE A 265 -10.86 13.87 -14.50
N ARG A 266 -11.63 14.94 -14.37
CA ARG A 266 -11.40 16.07 -13.46
C ARG A 266 -12.71 16.44 -12.78
N SER A 267 -12.63 16.96 -11.56
CA SER A 267 -13.80 17.49 -10.85
C SER A 267 -14.34 18.75 -11.55
N SER A 268 -15.65 18.81 -11.73
CA SER A 268 -16.35 20.00 -12.25
C SER A 268 -16.36 21.15 -11.24
N GLU A 269 -16.68 22.37 -11.69
CA GLU A 269 -16.83 23.51 -10.79
C GLU A 269 -18.07 23.38 -9.90
N ASP A 270 -19.16 22.83 -10.45
CA ASP A 270 -20.40 22.58 -9.70
C ASP A 270 -20.17 21.58 -8.55
N GLU A 271 -19.36 20.54 -8.75
CA GLU A 271 -18.97 19.59 -7.68
C GLU A 271 -18.18 20.27 -6.56
N LYS A 272 -17.29 21.21 -6.90
CA LYS A 272 -16.57 21.99 -5.88
C LYS A 272 -17.52 22.87 -5.11
N GLN A 273 -18.43 23.57 -5.81
CA GLN A 273 -19.41 24.45 -5.18
C GLN A 273 -20.37 23.65 -4.28
N ASP A 274 -20.87 22.51 -4.74
CA ASP A 274 -21.71 21.61 -3.93
C ASP A 274 -20.98 21.15 -2.66
N GLN A 275 -19.70 20.79 -2.76
CA GLN A 275 -18.90 20.42 -1.59
C GLN A 275 -18.73 21.57 -0.59
N LEU A 276 -18.58 22.81 -1.07
CA LEU A 276 -18.52 24.01 -0.21
C LEU A 276 -19.86 24.26 0.49
N ASP A 277 -20.97 24.18 -0.25
CA ASP A 277 -22.31 24.43 0.26
C ASP A 277 -22.72 23.36 1.29
N ARG A 278 -22.38 22.10 1.03
CA ARG A 278 -22.57 20.97 1.97
C ARG A 278 -21.75 21.16 3.24
N LEU A 279 -20.50 21.62 3.12
CA LEU A 279 -19.63 21.89 4.27
C LEU A 279 -20.18 23.02 5.14
N GLN A 280 -20.61 24.14 4.54
CA GLN A 280 -21.21 25.27 5.25
C GLN A 280 -22.53 24.87 5.93
N SER A 281 -23.35 24.07 5.24
CA SER A 281 -24.61 23.53 5.78
C SER A 281 -24.34 22.60 6.97
N PHE A 282 -23.32 21.76 6.89
CA PHE A 282 -22.90 20.89 8.00
C PHE A 282 -22.44 21.72 9.20
N HIS A 283 -21.58 22.72 8.99
CA HIS A 283 -21.12 23.62 10.06
C HIS A 283 -22.28 24.34 10.73
N SER A 284 -23.24 24.85 9.95
CA SER A 284 -24.41 25.56 10.49
C SER A 284 -25.32 24.62 11.30
N ARG A 285 -25.56 23.40 10.80
CA ARG A 285 -26.41 22.40 11.45
C ARG A 285 -25.85 21.94 12.80
N HIS A 286 -24.53 21.80 12.91
CA HIS A 286 -23.87 21.24 14.09
C HIS A 286 -23.19 22.30 14.98
N ALA A 287 -23.41 23.60 14.72
CA ALA A 287 -22.76 24.70 15.42
C ALA A 287 -22.89 24.63 16.94
N ALA A 288 -24.07 24.25 17.45
CA ALA A 288 -24.33 24.18 18.89
C ALA A 288 -23.49 23.11 19.64
N GLY A 289 -23.12 22.01 18.96
CA GLY A 289 -22.34 20.92 19.57
C GLY A 289 -20.85 20.91 19.20
N ALA A 290 -20.44 21.77 18.26
CA ALA A 290 -19.09 21.75 17.70
C ALA A 290 -18.02 22.10 18.76
N ASP A 291 -18.24 23.12 19.58
CA ASP A 291 -17.24 23.56 20.55
C ASP A 291 -17.04 22.54 21.69
N GLU A 292 -18.13 21.91 22.13
CA GLU A 292 -18.07 20.84 23.14
C GLU A 292 -17.33 19.61 22.60
N ALA A 293 -17.70 19.14 21.41
CA ALA A 293 -17.03 18.01 20.76
C ALA A 293 -15.53 18.28 20.54
N ARG A 294 -15.18 19.52 20.14
CA ARG A 294 -13.78 19.93 19.96
C ARG A 294 -13.02 19.94 21.28
N ALA A 295 -13.63 20.44 22.35
CA ALA A 295 -13.02 20.47 23.67
C ALA A 295 -12.82 19.05 24.23
N GLN A 296 -13.79 18.15 24.04
CA GLN A 296 -13.69 16.75 24.44
C GLN A 296 -12.55 16.03 23.71
N LEU A 297 -12.45 16.20 22.38
CA LEU A 297 -11.38 15.59 21.60
C LEU A 297 -9.98 16.03 22.07
N LYS A 298 -9.80 17.33 22.31
CA LYS A 298 -8.55 17.87 22.85
C LYS A 298 -8.25 17.36 24.25
N ARG A 299 -9.27 17.27 25.11
CA ARG A 299 -9.13 16.74 26.47
C ARG A 299 -8.66 15.29 26.44
N ALA A 300 -9.27 14.45 25.61
CA ALA A 300 -8.90 13.05 25.48
C ALA A 300 -7.42 12.91 25.06
N ALA A 301 -6.97 13.68 24.06
CA ALA A 301 -5.58 13.68 23.62
C ALA A 301 -4.60 14.13 24.73
N LEU A 302 -4.92 15.18 25.48
CA LEU A 302 -4.06 15.70 26.56
C LEU A 302 -4.04 14.78 27.80
N ALA A 303 -5.17 14.15 28.11
CA ALA A 303 -5.31 13.20 29.21
C ALA A 303 -4.69 11.83 28.91
N ARG A 304 -4.27 11.59 27.65
CA ARG A 304 -3.84 10.28 27.14
C ARG A 304 -4.93 9.21 27.22
N ASP A 305 -6.17 9.64 27.12
CA ASP A 305 -7.32 8.75 26.92
C ASP A 305 -7.34 8.25 25.46
N ASN A 306 -8.22 7.29 25.17
CA ASN A 306 -8.39 6.77 23.81
C ASN A 306 -8.96 7.87 22.88
N VAL A 307 -8.14 8.39 21.98
CA VAL A 307 -8.53 9.47 21.06
C VAL A 307 -9.55 8.98 20.03
N PHE A 308 -9.50 7.71 19.64
CA PHE A 308 -10.43 7.16 18.65
C PHE A 308 -11.87 7.05 19.19
N ASP A 309 -12.05 6.74 20.47
CA ASP A 309 -13.37 6.77 21.12
C ASP A 309 -13.98 8.19 21.06
N ALA A 310 -13.19 9.22 21.37
CA ALA A 310 -13.62 10.61 21.23
C ALA A 310 -13.91 11.00 19.78
N LEU A 311 -13.18 10.45 18.81
CA LEU A 311 -13.43 10.68 17.38
C LEU A 311 -14.80 10.16 16.93
N MET A 312 -15.30 9.05 17.47
CA MET A 312 -16.62 8.50 17.12
C MET A 312 -17.78 9.46 17.43
N ASN A 313 -17.61 10.33 18.44
CA ASN A 313 -18.53 11.43 18.72
C ASN A 313 -18.18 12.67 17.87
N ALA A 314 -16.89 13.06 17.82
CA ALA A 314 -16.44 14.27 17.15
C ALA A 314 -16.90 14.36 15.69
N VAL A 315 -16.86 13.27 14.93
CA VAL A 315 -17.26 13.25 13.50
C VAL A 315 -18.74 13.55 13.26
N GLN A 316 -19.59 13.47 14.29
CA GLN A 316 -21.01 13.81 14.19
C GLN A 316 -21.24 15.33 14.24
N HIS A 317 -20.25 16.09 14.71
CA HIS A 317 -20.36 17.54 14.94
C HIS A 317 -19.29 18.36 14.23
N LEU A 318 -18.16 17.74 13.86
CA LEU A 318 -16.99 18.40 13.34
C LEU A 318 -16.61 17.88 11.96
N SER A 319 -16.23 18.78 11.07
CA SER A 319 -15.64 18.42 9.79
C SER A 319 -14.21 17.91 9.95
N LEU A 320 -13.69 17.23 8.92
CA LEU A 320 -12.31 16.74 8.90
C LEU A 320 -11.27 17.83 9.23
N GLY A 321 -11.44 19.03 8.66
CA GLY A 321 -10.56 20.17 8.94
C GLY A 321 -10.66 20.66 10.39
N GLN A 322 -11.86 20.72 10.96
CA GLN A 322 -12.05 21.13 12.36
C GLN A 322 -11.42 20.14 13.34
N ILE A 323 -11.53 18.83 13.07
CA ILE A 323 -10.89 17.75 13.84
C ILE A 323 -9.37 17.85 13.74
N THR A 324 -8.84 17.97 12.53
CA THR A 324 -7.39 18.03 12.26
C THR A 324 -6.76 19.23 12.98
N GLU A 325 -7.34 20.42 12.83
CA GLU A 325 -6.86 21.63 13.50
C GLU A 325 -6.91 21.51 15.03
N ALA A 326 -7.96 20.90 15.57
CA ALA A 326 -8.06 20.66 17.00
C ALA A 326 -6.94 19.76 17.52
N LEU A 327 -6.57 18.71 16.76
CA LEU A 327 -5.48 17.80 17.10
C LEU A 327 -4.10 18.43 16.88
N TYR A 328 -3.90 19.29 15.88
CA TYR A 328 -2.64 20.03 15.71
C TYR A 328 -2.29 20.89 16.93
N GLN A 329 -3.28 21.49 17.56
CA GLN A 329 -3.08 22.35 18.73
C GLN A 329 -2.61 21.58 19.99
N VAL A 330 -2.83 20.27 20.07
CA VAL A 330 -2.50 19.45 21.26
C VAL A 330 -1.49 18.33 20.99
N GLY A 331 -1.43 17.83 19.75
CA GLY A 331 -0.54 16.74 19.32
C GLY A 331 0.61 17.20 18.40
N GLY A 332 0.60 18.48 17.98
CA GLY A 332 1.58 19.03 17.06
C GLY A 332 1.37 18.62 15.60
N MET A 333 2.26 19.10 14.74
CA MET A 333 2.28 18.80 13.31
C MET A 333 3.50 17.96 12.97
N TYR A 334 3.36 17.09 11.97
CA TYR A 334 4.49 16.36 11.41
C TYR A 334 5.54 17.35 10.87
N ARG A 335 6.80 17.17 11.26
CA ARG A 335 7.95 17.90 10.72
C ARG A 335 8.66 17.00 9.72
N ARG A 336 8.80 17.47 8.48
CA ARG A 336 9.65 16.81 7.49
C ARG A 336 11.10 16.83 8.00
N SER A 337 11.65 15.66 8.30
CA SER A 337 13.09 15.51 8.41
C SER A 337 13.70 15.76 7.03
N MET A 338 14.65 16.69 6.93
CA MET A 338 15.42 16.94 5.71
C MET A 338 16.61 16.00 5.66
#